data_AF-A0A074J2B1-F1
#
_entry.id   AF-A0A074J2B1-F1
#
_cell.length_a   1.000
_cell.length_b   1.000
_cell.length_c   1.000
_cell.angle_alpha   90.00
_cell.angle_beta   90.00
_cell.angle_gamma   90.00
#
_symmetry.space_group_name_H-M   'P 1'
#
loop_
_entity.id
_entity.type
_entity.pdbx_description
1 polymer ?
#
loop_
_entity_poly.entity_id
_entity_poly.type
_entity_poly.pdbx_seq_one_letter_code
_entity_poly.pdbx_strand_id
1 'polypeptide(L)'
;MKKIRLIIPYFGKLPKFFPYFLLTAKRNQKIDFLIYTDQNVDQLEILNAENIEFKTLSFDDLRKKVQSKFDFEISLKTPYKLCDYKVAYGFIFEEELKGYDYWGFCDTDVLLGDIYQFLEEHSFFENDYARYGLLGHLQIFKNSQEVNHVFMSGQGLNYRLDYHNVFTSEQNFIFDEAEGIQKLFKKSGFEQLQDKFFDDIDISHFSFREYGEDEPKRYYSWSQKHGLKSINLIDGKIVIKHPLYTHFQKRTIECPEFELVESFYVIPNKLVFGEELSIQEIEEVTKNKFYWEYVKSTFFKKFKMEKWSLEFIRHKLRMRANE
;
A
#
# COMPACT_ATOMS: atom_id res chain seq x y z
N MET A 1 6.98 24.91 -0.33
CA MET A 1 6.33 23.62 -0.61
C MET A 1 7.23 22.51 -0.09
N LYS A 2 6.70 21.62 0.76
CA LYS A 2 7.44 20.47 1.30
C LYS A 2 7.65 19.41 0.22
N LYS A 3 8.82 18.80 0.14
CA LYS A 3 9.14 17.75 -0.84
C LYS A 3 8.90 16.37 -0.26
N ILE A 4 8.20 15.52 -1.00
CA ILE A 4 7.83 14.16 -0.57
C ILE A 4 8.29 13.15 -1.61
N ARG A 5 8.91 12.06 -1.15
CA ARG A 5 9.25 10.91 -2.01
C ARG A 5 8.67 9.60 -1.48
N LEU A 6 7.85 8.93 -2.28
CA LEU A 6 7.34 7.59 -1.96
C LEU A 6 8.24 6.53 -2.61
N ILE A 7 8.71 5.57 -1.83
CA ILE A 7 9.59 4.50 -2.27
C ILE A 7 8.80 3.21 -2.38
N ILE A 8 8.82 2.59 -3.56
CA ILE A 8 8.01 1.41 -3.90
C ILE A 8 8.91 0.34 -4.53
N PRO A 9 9.50 -0.56 -3.72
CA PRO A 9 10.20 -1.71 -4.26
C PRO A 9 9.20 -2.82 -4.64
N TYR A 10 9.11 -3.14 -5.93
CA TYR A 10 8.22 -4.17 -6.47
C TYR A 10 8.99 -5.09 -7.43
N PHE A 11 9.08 -6.38 -7.09
CA PHE A 11 9.84 -7.38 -7.86
C PHE A 11 8.96 -8.55 -8.28
N GLY A 12 9.23 -9.06 -9.47
CA GLY A 12 8.42 -10.05 -10.16
C GLY A 12 7.38 -9.41 -11.07
N LYS A 13 6.50 -10.24 -11.63
CA LYS A 13 5.54 -9.83 -12.66
C LYS A 13 4.65 -8.67 -12.18
N LEU A 14 4.67 -7.56 -12.92
CA LEU A 14 3.74 -6.44 -12.69
C LEU A 14 2.30 -6.89 -12.96
N PRO A 15 1.32 -6.54 -12.10
CA PRO A 15 -0.07 -6.86 -12.34
C PRO A 15 -0.60 -6.02 -13.50
N LYS A 16 -1.63 -6.53 -14.21
CA LYS A 16 -2.30 -5.76 -15.28
C LYS A 16 -2.90 -4.43 -14.77
N PHE A 17 -3.17 -4.34 -13.47
CA PHE A 17 -3.66 -3.14 -12.80
C PHE A 17 -2.58 -2.06 -12.62
N PHE A 18 -1.29 -2.43 -12.65
CA PHE A 18 -0.18 -1.53 -12.32
C PHE A 18 -0.12 -0.24 -13.14
N PRO A 19 -0.32 -0.25 -14.47
CA PRO A 19 -0.34 0.99 -15.25
C PRO A 19 -1.45 1.96 -14.82
N TYR A 20 -2.60 1.44 -14.35
CA TYR A 20 -3.70 2.27 -13.86
C TYR A 20 -3.40 2.87 -12.48
N PHE A 21 -2.70 2.12 -11.61
CA PHE A 21 -2.11 2.70 -10.40
C PHE A 21 -1.16 3.85 -10.76
N LEU A 22 -0.28 3.68 -11.74
CA LEU A 22 0.64 4.72 -12.19
C LEU A 22 -0.05 5.95 -12.76
N LEU A 23 -1.20 5.80 -13.44
CA LEU A 23 -2.01 6.96 -13.87
C LEU A 23 -2.44 7.80 -12.65
N THR A 24 -2.86 7.16 -11.56
CA THR A 24 -3.22 7.85 -10.33
C THR A 24 -2.01 8.48 -9.62
N ALA A 25 -0.86 7.80 -9.62
CA ALA A 25 0.40 8.32 -9.09
C ALA A 25 0.90 9.52 -9.92
N LYS A 26 0.80 9.46 -11.25
CA LYS A 26 1.16 10.55 -12.16
C LYS A 26 0.36 11.81 -11.84
N ARG A 27 -0.91 11.70 -11.42
CA ARG A 27 -1.69 12.88 -11.04
C ARG A 27 -1.11 13.63 -9.84
N ASN A 28 -0.36 12.97 -8.96
CA ASN A 28 0.22 13.55 -7.75
C ASN A 28 1.55 14.30 -8.05
N GLN A 29 1.50 15.32 -8.90
CA GLN A 29 2.68 16.05 -9.43
C GLN A 29 3.57 16.73 -8.36
N LYS A 30 3.07 16.92 -7.13
CA LYS A 30 3.85 17.47 -6.00
C LYS A 30 4.61 16.38 -5.20
N ILE A 31 4.50 15.11 -5.60
CA ILE A 31 5.08 13.95 -4.92
C ILE A 31 5.87 13.13 -5.93
N ASP A 32 7.12 12.82 -5.58
CA ASP A 32 7.98 11.98 -6.39
C ASP A 32 7.80 10.50 -5.98
N PHE A 33 7.65 9.63 -6.97
CA PHE A 33 7.57 8.19 -6.78
C PHE A 33 8.87 7.56 -7.27
N LEU A 34 9.52 6.79 -6.41
CA LEU A 34 10.72 6.03 -6.74
C LEU A 34 10.41 4.53 -6.71
N ILE A 35 10.35 3.92 -7.88
CA ILE A 35 9.95 2.53 -8.04
C ILE A 35 11.17 1.67 -8.37
N TYR A 36 11.50 0.72 -7.50
CA TYR A 36 12.53 -0.28 -7.76
C TYR A 36 11.90 -1.53 -8.34
N THR A 37 12.38 -2.02 -9.48
CA THR A 37 11.83 -3.24 -10.10
C THR A 37 12.83 -4.02 -10.96
N ASP A 38 12.56 -5.29 -11.19
CA ASP A 38 13.31 -6.16 -12.10
C ASP A 38 12.63 -6.34 -13.47
N GLN A 39 11.47 -5.72 -13.67
CA GLN A 39 10.70 -5.81 -14.91
C GLN A 39 11.16 -4.76 -15.93
N ASN A 40 10.99 -5.05 -17.22
CA ASN A 40 11.12 -4.03 -18.26
C ASN A 40 9.94 -3.05 -18.16
N VAL A 41 10.26 -1.76 -18.11
CA VAL A 41 9.28 -0.68 -17.93
C VAL A 41 9.17 0.24 -19.14
N ASP A 42 9.78 -0.11 -20.28
CA ASP A 42 9.81 0.73 -21.49
C ASP A 42 8.39 1.01 -22.00
N GLN A 43 7.50 0.02 -21.89
CA GLN A 43 6.07 0.18 -22.23
C GLN A 43 5.32 1.19 -21.34
N LEU A 44 5.86 1.51 -20.16
CA LEU A 44 5.29 2.48 -19.23
C LEU A 44 5.77 3.90 -19.52
N GLU A 45 6.78 4.09 -20.37
CA GLU A 45 7.25 5.43 -20.78
C GLU A 45 6.17 6.24 -21.50
N ILE A 46 5.19 5.57 -22.12
CA ILE A 46 4.01 6.20 -22.73
C ILE A 46 3.22 7.05 -21.72
N LEU A 47 3.33 6.75 -20.42
CA LEU A 47 2.72 7.55 -19.36
C LEU A 47 3.32 8.95 -19.31
N ASN A 48 4.57 9.16 -19.73
CA ASN A 48 5.30 10.44 -19.66
C ASN A 48 5.09 11.14 -18.30
N ALA A 49 5.43 10.44 -17.22
CA ALA A 49 5.21 10.88 -15.85
C ALA A 49 6.52 11.43 -15.26
N GLU A 50 6.65 12.75 -15.18
CA GLU A 50 7.86 13.42 -14.65
C GLU A 50 8.13 13.13 -13.17
N ASN A 51 7.06 12.88 -12.40
CA ASN A 51 7.13 12.60 -10.97
C ASN A 51 7.29 11.10 -10.64
N ILE A 52 7.54 10.24 -11.63
CA ILE A 52 7.73 8.80 -11.43
C ILE A 52 9.09 8.39 -11.98
N GLU A 53 9.99 8.00 -11.08
CA GLU A 53 11.33 7.50 -11.40
C GLU A 53 11.34 5.97 -11.24
N PHE A 54 11.75 5.26 -12.31
CA PHE A 54 12.02 3.83 -12.24
C PHE A 54 13.52 3.56 -12.08
N LYS A 55 13.86 2.68 -11.13
CA LYS A 55 15.20 2.08 -11.00
C LYS A 55 15.12 0.59 -11.27
N THR A 56 15.64 0.19 -12.43
CA THR A 56 15.67 -1.21 -12.82
C THR A 56 16.90 -1.91 -12.27
N LEU A 57 16.72 -2.91 -11.41
CA LEU A 57 17.78 -3.78 -10.89
C LEU A 57 17.22 -5.14 -10.48
N SER A 58 18.10 -6.12 -10.28
CA SER A 58 17.68 -7.41 -9.75
C SER A 58 17.23 -7.32 -8.29
N PHE A 59 16.37 -8.25 -7.86
CA PHE A 59 16.00 -8.36 -6.44
C PHE A 59 17.20 -8.65 -5.54
N ASP A 60 18.19 -9.39 -6.04
CA ASP A 60 19.42 -9.68 -5.30
C ASP A 60 20.29 -8.43 -5.10
N ASP A 61 20.31 -7.50 -6.05
CA ASP A 61 21.04 -6.24 -5.88
C ASP A 61 20.35 -5.32 -4.88
N LEU A 62 19.01 -5.30 -4.85
CA LEU A 62 18.29 -4.62 -3.78
C LEU A 62 18.62 -5.26 -2.43
N ARG A 63 18.62 -6.59 -2.35
CA ARG A 63 18.99 -7.31 -1.12
C ARG A 63 20.37 -6.90 -0.62
N LYS A 64 21.37 -6.83 -1.49
CA LYS A 64 22.74 -6.35 -1.14
C LYS A 64 22.71 -4.92 -0.62
N LYS A 65 21.94 -4.03 -1.26
CA LYS A 65 21.78 -2.64 -0.80
C LYS A 65 21.18 -2.59 0.61
N VAL A 66 20.11 -3.34 0.87
CA VAL A 66 19.49 -3.41 2.21
C VAL A 66 20.47 -4.01 3.23
N GLN A 67 21.14 -5.12 2.89
CA GLN A 67 22.13 -5.77 3.75
C GLN A 67 23.28 -4.83 4.14
N SER A 68 23.73 -3.95 3.24
CA SER A 68 24.82 -3.00 3.52
C SER A 68 24.52 -2.00 4.64
N LYS A 69 23.24 -1.87 5.03
CA LYS A 69 22.78 -0.95 6.08
C LYS A 69 22.74 -1.58 7.47
N PHE A 70 22.93 -2.89 7.57
CA PHE A 70 22.86 -3.63 8.83
C PHE A 70 24.15 -4.43 9.04
N ASP A 71 24.62 -4.49 10.28
CA ASP A 71 25.83 -5.21 10.71
C ASP A 71 25.57 -6.69 11.03
N PHE A 72 24.32 -7.14 10.92
CA PHE A 72 23.88 -8.52 11.05
C PHE A 72 23.31 -9.04 9.72
N GLU A 73 23.29 -10.37 9.56
CA GLU A 73 22.73 -11.01 8.36
C GLU A 73 21.21 -10.86 8.31
N ILE A 74 20.70 -10.19 7.27
CA ILE A 74 19.26 -9.99 7.07
C ILE A 74 18.65 -11.17 6.33
N SER A 75 17.38 -11.43 6.62
CA SER A 75 16.53 -12.37 5.90
C SER A 75 15.58 -11.61 4.98
N LEU A 76 15.94 -11.56 3.70
CA LEU A 76 15.15 -10.96 2.62
C LEU A 76 15.13 -11.89 1.39
N LYS A 77 14.70 -13.14 1.61
CA LYS A 77 14.72 -14.21 0.58
C LYS A 77 13.63 -14.07 -0.47
N THR A 78 12.53 -13.39 -0.16
CA THR A 78 11.38 -13.22 -1.08
C THR A 78 10.97 -11.75 -1.16
N PRO A 79 10.44 -11.26 -2.30
CA PRO A 79 9.96 -9.89 -2.42
C PRO A 79 8.89 -9.51 -1.39
N TYR A 80 7.98 -10.43 -1.06
CA TYR A 80 6.92 -10.16 -0.09
C TYR A 80 7.45 -9.77 1.29
N LYS A 81 8.64 -10.26 1.67
CA LYS A 81 9.31 -9.92 2.93
C LYS A 81 9.69 -8.43 3.03
N LEU A 82 9.74 -7.69 1.91
CA LEU A 82 9.94 -6.24 1.90
C LEU A 82 8.89 -5.47 2.72
N CYS A 83 7.69 -6.02 2.94
CA CYS A 83 6.66 -5.38 3.77
C CYS A 83 7.19 -5.09 5.19
N ASP A 84 7.93 -6.04 5.78
CA ASP A 84 8.52 -5.84 7.10
C ASP A 84 9.62 -4.75 7.09
N TYR A 85 10.29 -4.53 5.96
CA TYR A 85 11.36 -3.53 5.83
C TYR A 85 10.86 -2.13 5.46
N LYS A 86 9.58 -1.97 5.06
CA LYS A 86 8.97 -0.67 4.67
C LYS A 86 9.23 0.42 5.71
N VAL A 87 9.15 0.05 6.98
CA VAL A 87 9.32 0.95 8.14
C VAL A 87 10.75 1.53 8.26
N ALA A 88 11.71 0.90 7.59
CA ALA A 88 13.12 1.28 7.59
C ALA A 88 13.54 1.95 6.28
N TYR A 89 12.62 2.27 5.35
CA TYR A 89 13.00 2.85 4.06
C TYR A 89 13.67 4.22 4.18
N GLY A 90 13.29 5.04 5.17
CA GLY A 90 13.99 6.28 5.50
C GLY A 90 15.47 6.09 5.82
N PHE A 91 15.83 4.96 6.44
CA PHE A 91 17.21 4.59 6.78
C PHE A 91 17.90 3.87 5.61
N ILE A 92 17.20 2.94 4.96
CA ILE A 92 17.76 2.11 3.86
C ILE A 92 18.11 2.96 2.63
N PHE A 93 17.25 3.93 2.31
CA PHE A 93 17.34 4.76 1.10
C PHE A 93 17.69 6.22 1.42
N GLU A 94 18.43 6.46 2.52
CA GLU A 94 18.79 7.81 2.98
C GLU A 94 19.44 8.67 1.87
N GLU A 95 20.22 8.05 0.99
CA GLU A 95 20.89 8.70 -0.13
C GLU A 95 19.88 9.20 -1.18
N GLU A 96 18.88 8.38 -1.50
CA GLU A 96 17.80 8.72 -2.42
C GLU A 96 16.78 9.73 -1.84
N LEU A 97 16.82 9.93 -0.52
CA LEU A 97 15.96 10.84 0.23
C LEU A 97 16.66 12.17 0.59
N LYS A 98 17.91 12.38 0.17
CA LYS A 98 18.60 13.66 0.35
C LYS A 98 17.82 14.81 -0.29
N GLY A 99 17.53 15.85 0.50
CA GLY A 99 16.78 17.02 0.05
C GLY A 99 15.25 16.87 0.07
N TYR A 100 14.72 15.75 0.54
CA TYR A 100 13.29 15.56 0.79
C TYR A 100 12.94 15.86 2.24
N ASP A 101 11.81 16.54 2.46
CA ASP A 101 11.28 16.82 3.80
C ASP A 101 10.55 15.61 4.39
N TYR A 102 9.92 14.81 3.54
CA TYR A 102 9.15 13.62 3.91
C TYR A 102 9.43 12.46 2.95
N TRP A 103 9.30 11.24 3.45
CA TRP A 103 9.34 10.02 2.66
C TRP A 103 8.15 9.14 2.98
N GLY A 104 7.90 8.11 2.18
CA GLY A 104 6.85 7.16 2.49
C GLY A 104 6.87 5.94 1.59
N PHE A 105 5.79 5.18 1.64
CA PHE A 105 5.54 4.07 0.73
C PHE A 105 4.03 3.96 0.50
N CYS A 106 3.66 3.34 -0.60
CA CYS A 106 2.30 2.87 -0.80
C CYS A 106 2.28 1.51 -1.49
N ASP A 107 1.19 0.79 -1.32
CA ASP A 107 0.91 -0.42 -2.08
C ASP A 107 0.56 -0.06 -3.53
N THR A 108 0.64 -1.06 -4.42
CA THR A 108 0.43 -0.89 -5.87
C THR A 108 -0.93 -1.42 -6.33
N ASP A 109 -1.71 -2.01 -5.41
CA ASP A 109 -3.11 -2.43 -5.61
C ASP A 109 -4.11 -1.39 -5.04
N VAL A 110 -3.71 -0.11 -5.11
CA VAL A 110 -4.53 1.04 -4.73
C VAL A 110 -4.85 1.93 -5.94
N LEU A 111 -5.93 2.71 -5.84
CA LEU A 111 -6.08 3.94 -6.63
C LEU A 111 -5.83 5.13 -5.71
N LEU A 112 -4.98 6.06 -6.13
CA LEU A 112 -4.64 7.24 -5.35
C LEU A 112 -5.57 8.42 -5.69
N GLY A 113 -6.02 9.11 -4.65
CA GLY A 113 -6.54 10.47 -4.71
C GLY A 113 -5.41 11.49 -4.77
N ASP A 114 -5.66 12.72 -4.31
CA ASP A 114 -4.63 13.76 -4.19
C ASP A 114 -4.02 13.75 -2.78
N ILE A 115 -2.85 13.14 -2.67
CA ILE A 115 -2.16 12.96 -1.39
C ILE A 115 -1.65 14.28 -0.85
N TYR A 116 -1.10 15.14 -1.71
CA TYR A 116 -0.51 16.39 -1.25
C TYR A 116 -1.58 17.35 -0.75
N GLN A 117 -2.67 17.50 -1.52
CA GLN A 117 -3.82 18.31 -1.11
C GLN A 117 -4.40 17.79 0.20
N PHE A 118 -4.56 16.48 0.35
CA PHE A 118 -5.03 15.88 1.60
C PHE A 118 -4.16 16.27 2.81
N LEU A 119 -2.83 16.19 2.67
CA LEU A 119 -1.91 16.58 3.75
C LEU A 119 -2.02 18.08 4.07
N GLU A 120 -2.17 18.95 3.07
CA GLU A 120 -2.39 20.39 3.27
C GLU A 120 -3.72 20.66 4.01
N GLU A 121 -4.82 20.03 3.59
CA GLU A 121 -6.16 20.22 4.17
C GLU A 121 -6.24 19.80 5.65
N HIS A 122 -5.41 18.86 6.08
CA HIS A 122 -5.36 18.37 7.46
C HIS A 122 -4.21 19.00 8.27
N SER A 123 -3.71 20.16 7.84
CA SER A 123 -2.61 20.91 8.47
C SER A 123 -1.39 20.05 8.76
N PHE A 124 -1.10 19.05 7.90
CA PHE A 124 -0.13 18.02 8.24
C PHE A 124 1.29 18.59 8.45
N PHE A 125 1.66 19.51 7.57
CA PHE A 125 2.95 20.19 7.60
C PHE A 125 3.02 21.28 8.67
N GLU A 126 1.90 21.94 8.96
CA GLU A 126 1.82 23.05 9.94
C GLU A 126 1.90 22.52 11.37
N ASN A 127 1.25 21.39 11.63
CA ASN A 127 1.30 20.68 12.90
C ASN A 127 2.58 19.86 13.09
N ASP A 128 3.47 19.87 12.09
CA ASP A 128 4.76 19.17 12.08
C ASP A 128 4.65 17.68 12.45
N TYR A 129 3.60 17.00 11.95
CA TYR A 129 3.40 15.58 12.25
C TYR A 129 4.60 14.75 11.79
N ALA A 130 5.03 13.83 12.65
CA ALA A 130 6.11 12.91 12.33
C ALA A 130 5.69 11.85 11.31
N ARG A 131 4.39 11.53 11.27
CA ARG A 131 3.86 10.46 10.42
C ARG A 131 2.37 10.62 10.13
N TYR A 132 1.99 10.29 8.91
CA TYR A 132 0.63 9.93 8.51
C TYR A 132 0.54 8.43 8.22
N GLY A 133 -0.58 7.80 8.59
CA GLY A 133 -0.98 6.49 8.07
C GLY A 133 -1.42 5.49 9.13
N LEU A 134 -2.59 4.90 8.88
CA LEU A 134 -3.30 3.97 9.77
C LEU A 134 -3.05 2.49 9.49
N LEU A 135 -2.66 2.14 8.26
CA LEU A 135 -2.43 0.76 7.81
C LEU A 135 -1.19 0.72 6.91
N GLY A 136 -0.74 -0.46 6.52
CA GLY A 136 0.45 -0.72 5.69
C GLY A 136 0.29 -0.35 4.21
N HIS A 137 -0.85 0.23 3.82
CA HIS A 137 -1.20 0.54 2.42
C HIS A 137 -0.61 1.87 1.93
N LEU A 138 -0.54 2.88 2.80
CA LEU A 138 0.06 4.18 2.52
C LEU A 138 0.51 4.80 3.85
N GLN A 139 1.80 5.08 3.98
CA GLN A 139 2.35 5.81 5.12
C GLN A 139 3.35 6.84 4.66
N ILE A 140 3.37 7.98 5.34
CA ILE A 140 4.25 9.11 5.07
C ILE A 140 4.91 9.50 6.39
N PHE A 141 6.21 9.72 6.35
CA PHE A 141 7.07 9.96 7.50
C PHE A 141 7.87 11.23 7.27
N LYS A 142 8.06 12.00 8.33
CA LYS A 142 9.00 13.12 8.32
C LYS A 142 10.41 12.59 8.15
N ASN A 143 11.14 13.14 7.18
CA ASN A 143 12.51 12.73 6.89
C ASN A 143 13.46 13.38 7.90
N SER A 144 13.62 12.74 9.06
CA SER A 144 14.50 13.17 10.14
C SER A 144 15.20 11.95 10.71
N GLN A 145 16.38 12.14 11.31
CA GLN A 145 17.14 11.04 11.87
C GLN A 145 16.31 10.30 12.92
N GLU A 146 15.61 11.03 13.79
CA GLU A 146 14.82 10.47 14.87
C GLU A 146 13.67 9.61 14.35
N VAL A 147 12.89 10.12 13.38
CA VAL A 147 11.76 9.40 12.78
C VAL A 147 12.23 8.19 11.98
N ASN A 148 13.30 8.33 11.21
CA ASN A 148 13.83 7.25 10.36
C ASN A 148 14.39 6.07 11.17
N HIS A 149 14.69 6.26 12.46
CA HIS A 149 15.20 5.24 13.36
C HIS A 149 14.17 4.71 14.38
N VAL A 150 12.91 5.17 14.35
CA VAL A 150 11.87 4.73 15.31
C VAL A 150 11.72 3.20 15.34
N PHE A 151 11.85 2.53 14.20
CA PHE A 151 11.76 1.07 14.13
C PHE A 151 12.81 0.35 15.01
N MET A 152 13.95 0.99 15.27
CA MET A 152 15.01 0.44 16.12
C MET A 152 14.67 0.53 17.62
N SER A 153 13.77 1.43 18.02
CA SER A 153 13.37 1.61 19.43
C SER A 153 12.69 0.37 20.05
N GLY A 154 12.27 -0.58 19.20
CA GLY A 154 11.70 -1.85 19.62
C GLY A 154 12.71 -2.89 20.10
N GLN A 155 14.01 -2.63 19.95
CA GLN A 155 15.06 -3.58 20.33
C GLN A 155 14.96 -3.97 21.82
N GLY A 156 15.01 -5.27 22.10
CA GLY A 156 14.89 -5.80 23.46
C GLY A 156 13.49 -5.74 24.09
N LEU A 157 12.46 -5.32 23.33
CA LEU A 157 11.07 -5.38 23.77
C LEU A 157 10.45 -6.76 23.46
N ASN A 158 9.24 -6.77 22.93
CA ASN A 158 8.59 -7.99 22.43
C ASN A 158 9.32 -8.47 21.17
N TYR A 159 9.44 -9.79 21.01
CA TYR A 159 10.04 -10.43 19.84
C TYR A 159 9.54 -9.87 18.50
N ARG A 160 8.24 -9.50 18.38
CA ARG A 160 7.65 -8.91 17.16
C ARG A 160 8.00 -7.44 16.92
N LEU A 161 8.37 -6.73 17.98
CA LEU A 161 8.69 -5.30 17.94
C LEU A 161 10.18 -5.07 17.75
N ASP A 162 11.00 -6.07 18.07
CA ASP A 162 12.44 -6.04 17.88
C ASP A 162 12.79 -6.24 16.40
N TYR A 163 13.25 -5.17 15.75
CA TYR A 163 13.60 -5.18 14.34
C TYR A 163 14.71 -6.19 14.01
N HIS A 164 15.63 -6.49 14.93
CA HIS A 164 16.66 -7.50 14.70
C HIS A 164 16.00 -8.86 14.52
N ASN A 165 15.07 -9.24 15.42
CA ASN A 165 14.32 -10.49 15.30
C ASN A 165 13.44 -10.55 14.04
N VAL A 166 12.83 -9.42 13.65
CA VAL A 166 12.02 -9.33 12.42
C VAL A 166 12.90 -9.49 11.18
N PHE A 167 14.03 -8.79 11.12
CA PHE A 167 14.88 -8.75 9.93
C PHE A 167 15.74 -10.01 9.79
N THR A 168 16.13 -10.70 10.86
CA THR A 168 16.83 -12.00 10.74
C THR A 168 15.89 -13.18 10.45
N SER A 169 14.57 -12.97 10.50
CA SER A 169 13.59 -14.04 10.30
C SER A 169 13.04 -14.11 8.87
N GLU A 170 12.87 -15.32 8.34
CA GLU A 170 12.21 -15.56 7.05
C GLU A 170 10.70 -15.32 7.09
N GLN A 171 10.11 -15.37 8.29
CA GLN A 171 8.68 -15.20 8.45
C GLN A 171 8.29 -13.72 8.33
N ASN A 172 7.07 -13.47 7.86
CA ASN A 172 6.53 -12.12 7.79
C ASN A 172 5.85 -11.75 9.10
N PHE A 173 6.25 -10.62 9.67
CA PHE A 173 5.76 -10.13 10.96
C PHE A 173 4.66 -9.10 10.82
N ILE A 174 4.47 -8.58 9.60
CA ILE A 174 3.55 -7.50 9.30
C ILE A 174 3.99 -6.26 10.11
N PHE A 175 5.29 -5.99 10.09
CA PHE A 175 5.93 -4.98 10.94
C PHE A 175 5.54 -3.55 10.57
N ASP A 176 5.06 -3.35 9.34
CA ASP A 176 4.50 -2.11 8.82
C ASP A 176 3.08 -1.78 9.32
N GLU A 177 2.41 -2.70 10.00
CA GLU A 177 1.02 -2.56 10.46
C GLU A 177 0.87 -2.20 11.96
N ALA A 178 -0.37 -2.23 12.45
CA ALA A 178 -0.78 -1.88 13.81
C ALA A 178 0.02 -2.56 14.93
N GLU A 179 0.37 -3.83 14.75
CA GLU A 179 1.08 -4.61 15.77
C GLU A 179 2.61 -4.42 15.75
N GLY A 180 3.13 -3.69 14.76
CA GLY A 180 4.55 -3.38 14.62
C GLY A 180 4.83 -1.90 14.85
N ILE A 181 5.09 -1.17 13.77
CA ILE A 181 5.56 0.21 13.78
C ILE A 181 4.62 1.17 14.50
N GLN A 182 3.29 0.96 14.47
CA GLN A 182 2.36 1.83 15.20
C GLN A 182 2.56 1.78 16.72
N LYS A 183 2.86 0.60 17.28
CA LYS A 183 3.19 0.47 18.71
C LYS A 183 4.48 1.23 19.05
N LEU A 184 5.46 1.24 18.15
CA LEU A 184 6.71 1.96 18.35
C LEU A 184 6.51 3.48 18.30
N PHE A 185 5.76 3.98 17.31
CA PHE A 185 5.42 5.40 17.25
C PHE A 185 4.57 5.87 18.43
N LYS A 186 3.62 5.04 18.90
CA LYS A 186 2.85 5.36 20.12
C LYS A 186 3.77 5.49 21.35
N LYS A 187 4.84 4.69 21.42
CA LYS A 187 5.82 4.73 22.52
C LYS A 187 6.80 5.90 22.41
N SER A 188 7.15 6.34 21.20
CA SER A 188 8.08 7.46 21.01
C SER A 188 7.47 8.81 21.36
N GLY A 189 6.13 8.91 21.43
CA GLY A 189 5.43 10.15 21.75
C GLY A 189 5.43 11.17 20.61
N PHE A 190 5.73 10.73 19.38
CA PHE A 190 5.62 11.61 18.22
C PHE A 190 4.16 11.86 17.87
N GLU A 191 3.86 13.11 17.51
CA GLU A 191 2.57 13.50 16.96
C GLU A 191 2.36 12.81 15.61
N GLN A 192 1.15 12.27 15.42
CA GLN A 192 0.78 11.50 14.24
C GLN A 192 -0.61 11.91 13.74
N LEU A 193 -0.77 11.99 12.42
CA LEU A 193 -2.07 12.06 11.78
C LEU A 193 -2.57 10.65 11.48
N GLN A 194 -3.59 10.20 12.21
CA GLN A 194 -4.12 8.83 12.15
C GLN A 194 -5.61 8.78 11.78
N ASP A 195 -6.12 9.80 11.11
CA ASP A 195 -7.52 9.80 10.69
C ASP A 195 -7.73 8.93 9.45
N LYS A 196 -8.90 8.29 9.36
CA LYS A 196 -9.25 7.39 8.26
C LYS A 196 -9.92 8.17 7.12
N PHE A 197 -9.23 8.28 6.00
CA PHE A 197 -9.73 8.94 4.79
C PHE A 197 -9.66 8.07 3.53
N PHE A 198 -9.57 6.77 3.69
CA PHE A 198 -9.45 5.81 2.59
C PHE A 198 -10.50 4.71 2.71
N ASP A 199 -10.79 4.09 1.58
CA ASP A 199 -11.70 2.94 1.51
C ASP A 199 -10.85 1.65 1.42
N ASP A 200 -10.98 0.76 2.41
CA ASP A 200 -10.27 -0.52 2.47
C ASP A 200 -11.23 -1.68 2.18
N ILE A 201 -11.15 -2.23 0.96
CA ILE A 201 -12.15 -3.15 0.45
C ILE A 201 -11.92 -4.57 0.96
N ASP A 202 -12.96 -5.12 1.61
CA ASP A 202 -12.97 -6.50 2.09
C ASP A 202 -12.92 -7.49 0.90
N ILE A 203 -11.85 -8.27 0.83
CA ILE A 203 -11.64 -9.31 -0.17
C ILE A 203 -12.66 -10.47 -0.06
N SER A 204 -13.35 -10.65 1.07
CA SER A 204 -14.24 -11.80 1.27
C SER A 204 -15.59 -11.71 0.55
N HIS A 205 -15.91 -10.53 -0.02
CA HIS A 205 -17.20 -10.28 -0.68
C HIS A 205 -17.03 -9.84 -2.13
N PHE A 206 -18.01 -10.15 -2.98
CA PHE A 206 -17.97 -9.73 -4.38
C PHE A 206 -18.09 -8.20 -4.47
N SER A 207 -19.12 -7.62 -3.85
CA SER A 207 -19.34 -6.18 -3.79
C SER A 207 -18.16 -5.45 -3.13
N PHE A 208 -17.95 -4.18 -3.51
CA PHE A 208 -16.97 -3.32 -2.87
C PHE A 208 -17.51 -2.78 -1.56
N ARG A 209 -17.28 -3.56 -0.51
CA ARG A 209 -17.66 -3.24 0.85
C ARG A 209 -16.43 -2.98 1.72
N GLU A 210 -16.59 -2.12 2.69
CA GLU A 210 -15.70 -2.06 3.84
C GLU A 210 -16.19 -3.01 4.95
N TYR A 211 -15.31 -3.30 5.91
CA TYR A 211 -15.68 -4.09 7.08
C TYR A 211 -16.83 -3.41 7.86
N GLY A 212 -17.91 -4.17 8.09
CA GLY A 212 -19.07 -3.70 8.83
C GLY A 212 -20.17 -3.04 7.98
N GLU A 213 -19.93 -2.81 6.69
CA GLU A 213 -20.99 -2.32 5.79
C GLU A 213 -21.94 -3.44 5.35
N ASP A 214 -23.22 -3.11 5.18
CA ASP A 214 -24.25 -4.02 4.69
C ASP A 214 -24.61 -3.67 3.24
N GLU A 215 -24.45 -4.66 2.36
CA GLU A 215 -24.72 -4.61 0.90
C GLU A 215 -24.50 -3.25 0.19
N PRO A 216 -23.29 -2.66 0.26
CA PRO A 216 -23.03 -1.38 -0.40
C PRO A 216 -23.07 -1.53 -1.93
N LYS A 217 -23.65 -0.53 -2.59
CA LYS A 217 -23.74 -0.44 -4.05
C LYS A 217 -22.69 0.55 -4.56
N ARG A 218 -21.43 0.19 -4.37
CA ARG A 218 -20.27 1.07 -4.57
C ARG A 218 -19.41 0.66 -5.75
N TYR A 219 -18.92 1.66 -6.48
CA TYR A 219 -17.82 1.55 -7.43
C TYR A 219 -16.92 2.78 -7.34
N TYR A 220 -15.75 2.73 -7.98
CA TYR A 220 -14.77 3.81 -7.94
C TYR A 220 -14.54 4.37 -9.33
N SER A 221 -14.54 5.68 -9.50
CA SER A 221 -14.13 6.31 -10.76
C SER A 221 -12.86 7.13 -10.56
N TRP A 222 -12.03 7.19 -11.60
CA TRP A 222 -10.86 8.04 -11.65
C TRP A 222 -10.86 8.83 -12.95
N SER A 223 -10.46 10.09 -12.88
CA SER A 223 -10.19 10.89 -14.07
C SER A 223 -9.01 11.83 -13.88
N GLN A 224 -8.35 12.19 -14.98
CA GLN A 224 -7.28 13.17 -14.99
C GLN A 224 -7.74 14.57 -14.59
N LYS A 225 -9.05 14.86 -14.64
CA LYS A 225 -9.59 16.17 -14.21
C LYS A 225 -9.98 16.18 -12.74
N HIS A 226 -10.69 15.15 -12.28
CA HIS A 226 -11.34 15.14 -10.96
C HIS A 226 -10.67 14.21 -9.94
N GLY A 227 -9.68 13.41 -10.33
CA GLY A 227 -9.06 12.41 -9.47
C GLY A 227 -10.01 11.27 -9.12
N LEU A 228 -9.75 10.63 -7.98
CA LEU A 228 -10.51 9.50 -7.46
C LEU A 228 -11.85 9.94 -6.85
N LYS A 229 -12.91 9.17 -7.16
CA LYS A 229 -14.23 9.26 -6.55
C LYS A 229 -14.69 7.88 -6.11
N SER A 230 -15.30 7.82 -4.94
CA SER A 230 -16.11 6.70 -4.47
C SER A 230 -17.57 7.04 -4.73
N ILE A 231 -18.25 6.24 -5.54
CA ILE A 231 -19.64 6.48 -5.96
C ILE A 231 -20.49 5.35 -5.37
N ASN A 232 -21.43 5.70 -4.50
CA ASN A 232 -22.27 4.74 -3.81
C ASN A 232 -23.76 5.09 -3.99
N LEU A 233 -24.59 4.08 -4.26
CA LEU A 233 -26.04 4.25 -4.35
C LEU A 233 -26.70 3.92 -3.00
N ILE A 234 -27.21 4.95 -2.32
CA ILE A 234 -27.86 4.85 -1.00
C ILE A 234 -29.28 5.38 -1.13
N ASP A 235 -30.29 4.57 -0.80
CA ASP A 235 -31.71 4.93 -0.86
C ASP A 235 -32.15 5.55 -2.22
N GLY A 236 -31.63 5.00 -3.32
CA GLY A 236 -31.91 5.46 -4.68
C GLY A 236 -31.20 6.77 -5.07
N LYS A 237 -30.30 7.29 -4.23
CA LYS A 237 -29.52 8.51 -4.48
C LYS A 237 -28.04 8.20 -4.60
N ILE A 238 -27.39 8.85 -5.55
CA ILE A 238 -25.94 8.77 -5.73
C ILE A 238 -25.26 9.65 -4.68
N VAL A 239 -24.41 9.03 -3.87
CA VAL A 239 -23.55 9.70 -2.88
C VAL A 239 -22.11 9.58 -3.36
N ILE A 240 -21.45 10.72 -3.55
CA ILE A 240 -20.06 10.79 -4.01
C ILE A 240 -19.16 11.19 -2.84
N LYS A 241 -18.06 10.47 -2.67
CA LYS A 241 -16.98 10.80 -1.74
C LYS A 241 -15.65 10.85 -2.49
N HIS A 242 -14.67 11.54 -1.91
CA HIS A 242 -13.31 11.64 -2.43
C HIS A 242 -12.34 11.03 -1.41
N PRO A 243 -12.13 9.70 -1.43
CA PRO A 243 -11.16 9.08 -0.54
C PRO A 243 -9.73 9.45 -0.98
N LEU A 244 -8.81 9.52 -0.01
CA LEU A 244 -7.39 9.67 -0.23
C LEU A 244 -6.83 8.55 -1.10
N TYR A 245 -7.30 7.32 -0.87
CA TYR A 245 -7.05 6.19 -1.73
C TYR A 245 -8.12 5.12 -1.53
N THR A 246 -8.20 4.20 -2.47
CA THR A 246 -8.99 2.97 -2.35
C THR A 246 -8.07 1.79 -2.51
N HIS A 247 -8.09 0.87 -1.56
CA HIS A 247 -7.26 -0.33 -1.55
C HIS A 247 -8.09 -1.56 -1.92
N PHE A 248 -7.64 -2.31 -2.93
CA PHE A 248 -8.33 -3.49 -3.45
C PHE A 248 -7.71 -4.80 -2.96
N GLN A 249 -7.09 -4.79 -1.78
CA GLN A 249 -6.31 -5.86 -1.15
C GLN A 249 -6.42 -7.24 -1.82
N LYS A 250 -5.38 -7.65 -2.57
CA LYS A 250 -5.26 -9.01 -3.15
C LYS A 250 -6.41 -9.44 -4.07
N ARG A 251 -7.32 -8.54 -4.44
CA ARG A 251 -8.42 -8.84 -5.36
C ARG A 251 -7.88 -8.90 -6.79
N THR A 252 -8.34 -9.87 -7.54
CA THR A 252 -8.09 -9.92 -8.98
C THR A 252 -9.03 -8.93 -9.65
N ILE A 253 -8.50 -7.82 -10.15
CA ILE A 253 -9.22 -6.88 -11.00
C ILE A 253 -8.89 -7.24 -12.46
N GLU A 254 -9.90 -7.70 -13.19
CA GLU A 254 -9.81 -7.89 -14.62
C GLU A 254 -9.63 -6.53 -15.29
N CYS A 255 -8.52 -6.36 -15.99
CA CYS A 255 -8.19 -5.14 -16.69
C CYS A 255 -8.19 -5.40 -18.21
N PRO A 256 -8.70 -4.46 -19.02
CA PRO A 256 -8.47 -4.48 -20.46
C PRO A 256 -6.97 -4.30 -20.74
N GLU A 257 -6.58 -4.54 -22.00
CA GLU A 257 -5.24 -4.15 -22.45
C GLU A 257 -5.03 -2.66 -22.19
N PHE A 258 -3.81 -2.31 -21.78
CA PHE A 258 -3.54 -0.97 -21.29
C PHE A 258 -3.64 0.05 -22.41
N GLU A 259 -4.42 1.10 -22.16
CA GLU A 259 -4.54 2.28 -23.02
C GLU A 259 -4.39 3.54 -22.16
N LEU A 260 -3.75 4.57 -22.73
CA LEU A 260 -3.65 5.87 -22.07
C LEU A 260 -5.01 6.57 -22.14
N VAL A 261 -5.75 6.54 -21.05
CA VAL A 261 -7.11 7.07 -20.94
C VAL A 261 -7.17 8.27 -20.00
N GLU A 262 -8.10 9.21 -20.26
CA GLU A 262 -8.36 10.34 -19.37
C GLU A 262 -9.23 9.97 -18.16
N SER A 263 -9.97 8.87 -18.26
CA SER A 263 -10.83 8.37 -17.19
C SER A 263 -11.10 6.89 -17.33
N PHE A 264 -11.32 6.25 -16.19
CA PHE A 264 -11.81 4.87 -16.09
C PHE A 264 -12.60 4.72 -14.78
N TYR A 265 -13.31 3.61 -14.64
CA TYR A 265 -13.91 3.24 -13.37
C TYR A 265 -13.70 1.76 -13.08
N VAL A 266 -13.73 1.43 -11.80
CA VAL A 266 -13.55 0.09 -11.27
C VAL A 266 -14.85 -0.30 -10.58
N ILE A 267 -15.49 -1.31 -11.12
CA ILE A 267 -16.60 -2.06 -10.50
C ILE A 267 -16.02 -3.32 -9.85
N PRO A 268 -16.80 -4.04 -9.02
CA PRO A 268 -16.38 -5.33 -8.48
C PRO A 268 -15.61 -6.23 -9.47
N ASN A 269 -14.29 -6.35 -9.23
CA ASN A 269 -13.34 -7.19 -9.96
C ASN A 269 -13.10 -6.84 -11.44
N LYS A 270 -13.50 -5.65 -11.90
CA LYS A 270 -13.27 -5.24 -13.29
C LYS A 270 -13.01 -3.75 -13.43
N LEU A 271 -12.00 -3.41 -14.21
CA LEU A 271 -11.74 -2.05 -14.68
C LEU A 271 -12.41 -1.86 -16.05
N VAL A 272 -13.10 -0.73 -16.22
CA VAL A 272 -13.89 -0.42 -17.42
C VAL A 272 -13.60 1.00 -17.89
N PHE A 273 -13.54 1.17 -19.21
CA PHE A 273 -13.50 2.46 -19.88
C PHE A 273 -14.90 2.88 -20.28
N GLY A 274 -15.22 4.16 -20.14
CA GLY A 274 -16.51 4.70 -20.53
C GLY A 274 -17.00 5.80 -19.59
N GLU A 275 -18.26 6.16 -19.78
CA GLU A 275 -18.96 7.14 -18.96
C GLU A 275 -19.35 6.57 -17.58
N GLU A 276 -19.67 7.46 -16.65
CA GLU A 276 -20.17 7.06 -15.33
C GLU A 276 -21.51 6.31 -15.47
N LEU A 277 -21.73 5.33 -14.58
CA LEU A 277 -22.86 4.42 -14.66
C LEU A 277 -24.17 5.11 -14.26
N SER A 278 -25.26 4.76 -14.94
CA SER A 278 -26.62 5.09 -14.51
C SER A 278 -26.98 4.33 -13.21
N ILE A 279 -28.01 4.80 -12.51
CA ILE A 279 -28.49 4.17 -11.26
C ILE A 279 -28.79 2.67 -11.46
N GLN A 280 -29.45 2.32 -12.56
CA GLN A 280 -29.82 0.93 -12.87
C GLN A 280 -28.59 0.05 -13.09
N GLU A 281 -27.58 0.57 -13.79
CA GLU A 281 -26.33 -0.15 -14.02
C GLU A 281 -25.54 -0.32 -12.71
N ILE A 282 -25.49 0.70 -11.85
CA ILE A 282 -24.86 0.59 -10.53
C ILE A 282 -25.47 -0.56 -9.74
N GLU A 283 -26.81 -0.64 -9.67
CA GLU A 283 -27.50 -1.72 -8.96
C GLU A 283 -27.13 -3.10 -9.50
N GLU A 284 -27.03 -3.24 -10.82
CA GLU A 284 -26.74 -4.52 -11.46
C GLU A 284 -25.29 -4.99 -11.24
N VAL A 285 -24.33 -4.09 -11.44
CA VAL A 285 -22.89 -4.44 -11.42
C VAL A 285 -22.33 -4.55 -10.01
N THR A 286 -22.92 -3.84 -9.04
CA THR A 286 -22.45 -3.84 -7.64
C THR A 286 -23.17 -4.88 -6.78
N LYS A 287 -24.28 -5.46 -7.26
CA LYS A 287 -25.04 -6.49 -6.53
C LYS A 287 -24.12 -7.59 -6.04
N ASN A 288 -24.19 -7.86 -4.73
CA ASN A 288 -23.38 -8.90 -4.12
C ASN A 288 -23.73 -10.27 -4.70
N LYS A 289 -22.70 -11.05 -5.01
CA LYS A 289 -22.79 -12.37 -5.66
C LYS A 289 -21.84 -13.32 -4.97
N PHE A 290 -22.03 -14.62 -5.16
CA PHE A 290 -21.11 -15.62 -4.66
C PHE A 290 -19.72 -15.41 -5.28
N TYR A 291 -18.71 -15.17 -4.43
CA TYR A 291 -17.38 -14.77 -4.88
C TYR A 291 -16.42 -15.96 -5.01
N TRP A 292 -16.48 -16.65 -6.16
CA TRP A 292 -15.65 -17.83 -6.43
C TRP A 292 -14.15 -17.58 -6.31
N GLU A 293 -13.65 -16.41 -6.71
CA GLU A 293 -12.22 -16.09 -6.64
C GLU A 293 -11.72 -16.08 -5.19
N TYR A 294 -12.51 -15.55 -4.25
CA TYR A 294 -12.18 -15.64 -2.83
C TYR A 294 -12.16 -17.09 -2.33
N VAL A 295 -13.16 -17.90 -2.69
CA VAL A 295 -13.24 -19.32 -2.30
C VAL A 295 -12.04 -20.10 -2.85
N LYS A 296 -11.69 -19.91 -4.13
CA LYS A 296 -10.49 -20.50 -4.72
C LYS A 296 -9.24 -20.08 -3.95
N SER A 297 -9.05 -18.78 -3.70
CA SER A 297 -7.87 -18.26 -3.01
C SER A 297 -7.71 -18.84 -1.59
N THR A 298 -8.81 -19.03 -0.86
CA THR A 298 -8.81 -19.60 0.48
C THR A 298 -8.62 -21.11 0.46
N PHE A 299 -9.21 -21.81 -0.50
CA PHE A 299 -9.04 -23.26 -0.70
C PHE A 299 -7.59 -23.62 -1.07
N PHE A 300 -6.98 -22.91 -2.02
CA PHE A 300 -5.57 -23.10 -2.39
C PHE A 300 -4.62 -22.81 -1.22
N LYS A 301 -4.91 -21.79 -0.38
CA LYS A 301 -4.15 -21.52 0.85
C LYS A 301 -4.27 -22.64 1.89
N LYS A 302 -5.42 -23.31 1.98
CA LYS A 302 -5.60 -24.49 2.85
C LYS A 302 -4.86 -25.71 2.33
N PHE A 303 -4.78 -25.90 1.01
CA PHE A 303 -4.05 -27.01 0.39
C PHE A 303 -2.52 -26.82 0.39
N LYS A 304 -2.02 -25.59 0.21
CA LYS A 304 -0.59 -25.24 0.40
C LYS A 304 -0.21 -25.15 1.88
N MET A 305 -0.64 -26.08 2.72
CA MET A 305 -0.46 -26.05 4.17
C MET A 305 1.01 -26.26 4.62
N GLU A 306 1.92 -25.37 4.20
CA GLU A 306 3.22 -25.08 4.85
C GLU A 306 3.03 -24.48 6.27
N LYS A 307 1.80 -24.15 6.67
CA LYS A 307 1.46 -23.57 7.99
C LYS A 307 1.66 -24.51 9.19
N TRP A 308 2.19 -25.71 8.98
CA TRP A 308 2.58 -26.65 10.05
C TRP A 308 4.04 -27.10 9.93
N SER A 309 4.92 -26.30 9.32
CA SER A 309 6.35 -26.52 9.53
C SER A 309 6.66 -26.40 11.02
N LEU A 310 7.51 -27.29 11.54
CA LEU A 310 7.96 -27.26 12.94
C LEU A 310 8.55 -25.89 13.30
N GLU A 311 9.11 -25.16 12.32
CA GLU A 311 9.62 -23.80 12.48
C GLU A 311 8.51 -22.77 12.72
N PHE A 312 7.39 -22.84 12.00
CA PHE A 312 6.25 -21.94 12.24
C PHE A 312 5.61 -22.18 13.62
N ILE A 313 5.51 -23.45 14.05
CA ILE A 313 4.97 -23.80 15.37
C ILE A 313 5.93 -23.40 16.48
N ARG A 314 7.24 -23.68 16.34
CA ARG A 314 8.28 -23.21 17.27
C ARG A 314 8.32 -21.69 17.33
N HIS A 315 8.17 -21.01 16.20
CA HIS A 315 8.06 -19.56 16.15
C HIS A 315 6.82 -19.08 16.91
N LYS A 316 5.64 -19.63 16.65
CA LYS A 316 4.40 -19.28 17.36
C LYS A 316 4.46 -19.57 18.86
N LEU A 317 5.18 -20.62 19.27
CA LEU A 317 5.45 -20.94 20.68
C LEU A 317 6.43 -19.95 21.33
N ARG A 318 7.50 -19.56 20.63
CA ARG A 318 8.40 -18.47 21.08
C ARG A 318 7.66 -17.14 21.22
N MET A 319 6.73 -16.87 20.31
CA MET A 319 5.90 -15.66 20.32
C MET A 319 4.94 -15.63 21.52
N ARG A 320 4.39 -16.78 21.92
CA ARG A 320 3.49 -16.90 23.10
C ARG A 320 4.21 -16.98 24.44
N ALA A 321 5.49 -17.37 24.46
CA ALA A 321 6.26 -17.49 25.69
C ALA A 321 6.84 -16.13 26.18
N ASN A 322 6.82 -15.11 25.31
CA ASN A 322 7.38 -13.77 25.54
C ASN A 322 6.31 -12.65 25.44
N GLU A 323 5.02 -13.00 25.36
CA GLU A 323 3.88 -12.13 25.69
C GLU A 323 3.60 -12.24 27.19
#